data_AF-A0A7J3VEF9-F1
#
_entry.id   AF-A0A7J3VEF9-F1
#
_cell.length_a   1.000
_cell.length_b   1.000
_cell.length_c   1.000
_cell.angle_alpha   90.00
_cell.angle_beta   90.00
_cell.angle_gamma   90.00
#
_symmetry.space_group_name_H-M   'P 1'
#
loop_
_entity.id
_entity.type
_entity.pdbx_description
1 polymer ?
#
loop_
_entity_poly.entity_id
_entity_poly.type
_entity_poly.pdbx_seq_one_letter_code
_entity_poly.pdbx_strand_id
1 'polypeptide(L)'
;MSKTINTIVAIALVSLFPALTIYAGLNAPTVEFSEGQAIIIATDYLKGSPTFSFDGIEDTIELADVDTIRMPNTWSVTLKFDSRHAGYGNRTGEMVAQVITEHTAKVVVSSGEVRSAVIDDTWDEFNQREKISSEILPPEEALNIVIEYLQENYDETETLDVDIEWSIENLTPENLVGASTIEYSGNGWTITIHYPVVWKPNYSFKVEHTSGFTWSGTVDQSGSVTETE
;
A
#
# COMPACT_ATOMS: atom_id res chain seq x y z
N MET A 1 69.42 -55.01 -2.64
CA MET A 1 69.69 -53.92 -3.60
C MET A 1 68.37 -53.20 -3.87
N SER A 2 68.32 -51.93 -3.48
CA SER A 2 67.34 -50.84 -3.73
C SER A 2 65.84 -51.12 -3.88
N LYS A 3 65.09 -50.72 -2.85
CA LYS A 3 63.83 -49.97 -2.98
C LYS A 3 64.11 -48.59 -3.60
N THR A 4 63.33 -48.20 -4.61
CA THR A 4 63.16 -46.82 -5.14
C THR A 4 61.67 -46.66 -5.50
N ILE A 5 60.85 -45.99 -4.68
CA ILE A 5 60.44 -44.57 -4.69
C ILE A 5 59.34 -44.22 -5.73
N ASN A 6 58.16 -43.86 -5.19
CA ASN A 6 57.09 -42.93 -5.60
C ASN A 6 56.79 -42.59 -7.08
N THR A 7 55.49 -42.52 -7.43
CA THR A 7 54.80 -41.31 -7.94
C THR A 7 53.27 -41.45 -7.82
N ILE A 8 52.64 -40.35 -7.42
CA ILE A 8 51.22 -40.10 -7.10
C ILE A 8 50.36 -40.02 -8.37
N VAL A 9 49.16 -40.64 -8.37
CA VAL A 9 47.97 -40.06 -9.03
C VAL A 9 46.75 -40.37 -8.15
N ALA A 10 46.27 -39.35 -7.45
CA ALA A 10 44.96 -39.33 -6.84
C ALA A 10 43.92 -39.11 -7.94
N ILE A 11 42.94 -40.02 -8.10
CA ILE A 11 41.72 -39.76 -8.87
C ILE A 11 40.55 -39.86 -7.92
N ALA A 12 39.83 -38.73 -7.90
CA ALA A 12 38.76 -38.39 -7.00
C ALA A 12 37.54 -39.31 -7.13
N LEU A 13 36.94 -39.54 -5.97
CA LEU A 13 35.54 -39.91 -5.72
C LEU A 13 34.60 -39.59 -6.88
N VAL A 14 34.13 -40.64 -7.56
CA VAL A 14 32.98 -40.55 -8.46
C VAL A 14 31.74 -40.28 -7.60
N SER A 15 31.35 -39.01 -7.66
CA SER A 15 30.06 -38.42 -7.33
C SER A 15 28.90 -39.32 -7.74
N LEU A 16 28.15 -39.83 -6.76
CA LEU A 16 26.84 -40.43 -7.02
C LEU A 16 25.80 -40.06 -5.96
N PHE A 17 25.84 -38.83 -5.47
CA PHE A 17 24.78 -38.11 -4.77
C PHE A 17 25.19 -36.63 -4.89
N PRO A 18 24.44 -35.71 -5.53
CA PRO A 18 22.98 -35.57 -5.50
C PRO A 18 22.35 -35.13 -6.85
N ALA A 19 21.46 -35.91 -7.45
CA ALA A 19 20.68 -35.44 -8.61
C ALA A 19 19.17 -35.66 -8.47
N LEU A 20 18.70 -36.05 -7.28
CA LEU A 20 17.25 -36.16 -7.00
C LEU A 20 16.69 -34.98 -6.20
N THR A 21 17.50 -34.02 -5.78
CA THR A 21 17.05 -32.89 -4.96
C THR A 21 16.77 -31.59 -5.73
N ILE A 22 17.04 -31.55 -7.05
CA ILE A 22 16.87 -30.31 -7.84
C ILE A 22 15.60 -30.32 -8.71
N TYR A 23 14.94 -31.47 -8.89
CA TYR A 23 13.70 -31.50 -9.70
C TYR A 23 12.41 -31.19 -8.92
N ALA A 24 12.47 -31.19 -7.57
CA ALA A 24 11.31 -30.83 -6.75
C ALA A 24 11.13 -29.30 -6.60
N GLY A 25 12.14 -28.49 -6.94
CA GLY A 25 12.10 -27.03 -6.79
C GLY A 25 11.65 -26.23 -8.02
N LEU A 26 11.49 -26.87 -9.17
CA LEU A 26 11.11 -26.19 -10.43
C LEU A 26 9.62 -26.33 -10.79
N ASN A 27 8.86 -27.14 -10.06
CA ASN A 27 7.41 -27.35 -10.25
C ASN A 27 6.62 -27.19 -8.95
N ALA A 28 7.16 -26.49 -7.94
CA ALA A 28 6.29 -26.03 -6.87
C ALA A 28 5.24 -25.13 -7.53
N PRO A 29 3.93 -25.45 -7.42
CA PRO A 29 2.92 -24.53 -7.90
C PRO A 29 3.20 -23.20 -7.20
N THR A 30 3.43 -22.14 -7.97
CA THR A 30 3.29 -20.78 -7.46
C THR A 30 1.87 -20.74 -6.92
N VAL A 31 1.72 -20.82 -5.61
CA VAL A 31 0.43 -20.61 -4.97
C VAL A 31 0.11 -19.17 -5.28
N GLU A 32 -0.65 -18.94 -6.34
CA GLU A 32 -1.13 -17.60 -6.67
C GLU A 32 -1.88 -17.12 -5.44
N PHE A 33 -1.38 -16.03 -4.86
CA PHE A 33 -2.04 -15.40 -3.74
C PHE A 33 -3.44 -15.03 -4.23
N SER A 34 -4.47 -15.54 -3.55
CA SER A 34 -5.86 -15.42 -3.98
C SER A 34 -6.69 -14.65 -2.96
N GLU A 35 -7.84 -14.12 -3.39
CA GLU A 35 -8.81 -13.45 -2.53
C GLU A 35 -9.16 -14.28 -1.28
N GLY A 36 -9.45 -15.58 -1.45
CA GLY A 36 -9.76 -16.47 -0.34
C GLY A 36 -8.63 -16.59 0.68
N GLN A 37 -7.38 -16.52 0.24
CA GLN A 37 -6.22 -16.50 1.14
C GLN A 37 -6.09 -15.14 1.84
N ALA A 38 -6.36 -14.04 1.15
CA ALA A 38 -6.37 -12.72 1.76
C ALA A 38 -7.41 -12.63 2.89
N ILE A 39 -8.61 -13.18 2.69
CA ILE A 39 -9.68 -13.24 3.71
C ILE A 39 -9.22 -14.03 4.94
N ILE A 40 -8.60 -15.20 4.74
CA ILE A 40 -8.08 -16.03 5.84
C ILE A 40 -7.01 -15.26 6.63
N ILE A 41 -6.04 -14.67 5.93
CA ILE A 41 -4.94 -13.92 6.56
C ILE A 41 -5.47 -12.70 7.32
N ALA A 42 -6.40 -11.95 6.74
CA ALA A 42 -7.02 -10.80 7.38
C ALA A 42 -7.80 -11.20 8.64
N THR A 43 -8.55 -12.31 8.57
CA THR A 43 -9.31 -12.84 9.71
C THR A 43 -8.40 -13.31 10.83
N ASP A 44 -7.34 -14.05 10.50
CA ASP A 44 -6.35 -14.54 11.47
C ASP A 44 -5.60 -13.37 12.13
N TYR A 45 -5.24 -12.35 11.34
CA TYR A 45 -4.64 -11.12 11.86
C TYR A 45 -5.58 -10.40 12.82
N LEU A 46 -6.85 -10.20 12.44
CA LEU A 46 -7.84 -9.56 13.31
C LEU A 46 -7.96 -10.31 14.63
N LYS A 47 -8.09 -11.64 14.62
CA LYS A 47 -8.18 -12.46 15.83
C LYS A 47 -6.95 -12.34 16.73
N GLY A 48 -5.77 -12.16 16.15
CA GLY A 48 -4.51 -11.94 16.89
C GLY A 48 -4.25 -10.47 17.28
N SER A 49 -5.07 -9.54 16.82
CA SER A 49 -4.87 -8.11 17.05
C SER A 49 -5.11 -7.72 18.52
N PRO A 50 -4.38 -6.72 19.06
CA PRO A 50 -4.61 -6.22 20.42
C PRO A 50 -6.05 -5.81 20.73
N THR A 51 -6.76 -5.15 19.81
CA THR A 51 -8.16 -4.75 20.01
C THR A 51 -9.04 -5.97 20.21
N PHE A 52 -9.01 -6.92 19.25
CA PHE A 52 -9.86 -8.09 19.30
C PHE A 52 -9.47 -9.04 20.44
N SER A 53 -8.17 -9.24 20.68
CA SER A 53 -7.68 -10.17 21.71
C SER A 53 -8.02 -9.72 23.13
N PHE A 54 -8.24 -8.41 23.33
CA PHE A 54 -8.62 -7.89 24.64
C PHE A 54 -10.01 -8.38 25.04
N ASP A 55 -10.99 -8.26 24.14
CA ASP A 55 -12.39 -8.51 24.48
C ASP A 55 -13.37 -8.75 23.32
N GLY A 56 -12.86 -9.09 22.13
CA GLY A 56 -13.64 -9.44 20.95
C GLY A 56 -14.49 -10.70 21.13
N ILE A 57 -15.58 -10.79 20.37
CA ILE A 57 -16.53 -11.91 20.39
C ILE A 57 -16.40 -12.69 19.08
N GLU A 58 -15.75 -13.86 19.12
CA GLU A 58 -15.41 -14.64 17.92
C GLU A 58 -16.61 -15.00 17.03
N ASP A 59 -17.75 -15.33 17.63
CA ASP A 59 -18.97 -15.72 16.89
C ASP A 59 -19.63 -14.54 16.14
N THR A 60 -19.11 -13.32 16.28
CA THR A 60 -19.64 -12.11 15.62
C THR A 60 -18.80 -11.64 14.45
N ILE A 61 -17.67 -12.29 14.17
CA ILE A 61 -16.84 -11.92 13.02
C ILE A 61 -17.61 -12.24 11.74
N GLU A 62 -17.90 -11.21 10.95
CA GLU A 62 -18.52 -11.33 9.64
C GLU A 62 -17.67 -10.65 8.56
N LEU A 63 -17.61 -11.26 7.37
CA LEU A 63 -17.03 -10.63 6.20
C LEU A 63 -18.03 -9.63 5.62
N ALA A 64 -17.70 -8.35 5.68
CA ALA A 64 -18.55 -7.29 5.17
C ALA A 64 -18.27 -6.97 3.70
N ASP A 65 -16.99 -6.92 3.31
CA ASP A 65 -16.59 -6.56 1.95
C ASP A 65 -15.18 -7.05 1.59
N VAL A 66 -14.90 -7.20 0.29
CA VAL A 66 -13.56 -7.50 -0.24
C VAL A 66 -13.33 -6.75 -1.54
N ASP A 67 -12.37 -5.83 -1.53
CA ASP A 67 -11.99 -5.04 -2.69
C ASP A 67 -10.60 -5.42 -3.19
N THR A 68 -10.43 -5.42 -4.52
CA THR A 68 -9.10 -5.38 -5.13
C THR A 68 -8.61 -3.94 -5.16
N ILE A 69 -7.44 -3.67 -4.59
CA ILE A 69 -6.78 -2.37 -4.71
C ILE A 69 -5.97 -2.35 -6.02
N ARG A 70 -5.68 -1.16 -6.57
CA ARG A 70 -4.81 -0.94 -7.76
C ARG A 70 -3.32 -1.29 -7.49
N MET A 71 -3.05 -2.44 -6.89
CA MET A 71 -1.74 -3.05 -6.70
C MET A 71 -1.85 -4.55 -6.96
N PRO A 72 -0.92 -5.18 -7.70
CA PRO A 72 -1.00 -6.61 -7.98
C PRO A 72 -0.98 -7.42 -6.68
N ASN A 73 -1.72 -8.53 -6.63
CA ASN A 73 -1.77 -9.44 -5.49
C ASN A 73 -2.10 -8.73 -4.16
N THR A 74 -3.01 -7.74 -4.20
CA THR A 74 -3.37 -6.94 -3.02
C THR A 74 -4.89 -6.81 -2.89
N TRP A 75 -5.39 -7.10 -1.68
CA TRP A 75 -6.81 -7.04 -1.33
C TRP A 75 -7.02 -6.20 -0.08
N SER A 76 -8.10 -5.43 -0.07
CA SER A 76 -8.67 -4.81 1.12
C SER A 76 -9.83 -5.66 1.60
N VAL A 77 -9.71 -6.25 2.78
CA VAL A 77 -10.74 -7.08 3.40
C VAL A 77 -11.39 -6.30 4.53
N THR A 78 -12.70 -6.10 4.46
CA THR A 78 -13.48 -5.43 5.50
C THR A 78 -14.24 -6.47 6.32
N LEU A 79 -13.94 -6.52 7.62
CA LEU A 79 -14.54 -7.43 8.60
C LEU A 79 -15.32 -6.61 9.62
N LYS A 80 -16.46 -7.11 10.09
CA LYS A 80 -17.15 -6.57 11.25
C LYS A 80 -17.08 -7.53 12.41
N PHE A 81 -17.08 -7.02 13.63
CA PHE A 81 -17.05 -7.81 14.85
C PHE A 81 -17.53 -7.00 16.05
N ASP A 82 -18.00 -7.69 17.10
CA ASP A 82 -18.35 -7.06 18.36
C ASP A 82 -17.25 -7.25 19.41
N SER A 83 -17.04 -6.21 20.24
CA SER A 83 -16.23 -6.24 21.46
C SER A 83 -17.12 -6.06 22.70
N ARG A 84 -16.71 -6.62 23.85
CA ARG A 84 -17.47 -6.47 25.11
C ARG A 84 -17.40 -5.07 25.75
N HIS A 85 -16.42 -4.28 25.34
CA HIS A 85 -16.22 -2.90 25.76
C HIS A 85 -15.85 -2.05 24.54
N ALA A 86 -16.11 -0.76 24.65
CA ALA A 86 -15.64 0.21 23.67
C ALA A 86 -14.11 0.39 23.74
N GLY A 87 -13.56 1.01 22.69
CA GLY A 87 -12.16 1.41 22.59
C GLY A 87 -11.29 0.45 21.78
N TYR A 88 -10.01 0.80 21.67
CA TYR A 88 -9.06 0.13 20.78
C TYR A 88 -7.77 -0.25 21.49
N GLY A 89 -7.01 -1.16 20.90
CA GLY A 89 -5.74 -1.67 21.39
C GLY A 89 -5.86 -2.48 22.68
N ASN A 90 -4.71 -2.68 23.32
CA ASN A 90 -4.64 -3.30 24.64
C ASN A 90 -4.98 -2.28 25.74
N ARG A 91 -6.09 -2.53 26.44
CA ARG A 91 -6.64 -1.66 27.49
C ARG A 91 -6.43 -2.23 28.90
N THR A 92 -5.42 -3.08 29.09
CA THR A 92 -5.14 -3.71 30.39
C THR A 92 -4.82 -2.67 31.45
N GLY A 93 -5.64 -2.63 32.52
CA GLY A 93 -5.46 -1.70 33.64
C GLY A 93 -6.30 -0.43 33.55
N GLU A 94 -7.06 -0.25 32.47
CA GLU A 94 -7.98 0.87 32.31
C GLU A 94 -9.37 0.55 32.88
N MET A 95 -10.12 1.57 33.29
CA MET A 95 -11.54 1.42 33.59
C MET A 95 -12.34 1.51 32.30
N VAL A 96 -12.89 0.39 31.84
CA VAL A 96 -13.64 0.27 30.59
C VAL A 96 -15.15 0.21 30.82
N ALA A 97 -15.93 0.72 29.86
CA ALA A 97 -17.39 0.66 29.90
C ALA A 97 -17.88 -0.72 29.41
N GLN A 98 -18.77 -1.37 30.16
CA GLN A 98 -19.35 -2.68 29.81
C GLN A 98 -20.48 -2.53 28.80
N VAL A 99 -20.12 -2.24 27.55
CA VAL A 99 -21.06 -2.03 26.45
C VAL A 99 -20.57 -2.82 25.25
N ILE A 100 -21.43 -3.70 24.72
CA ILE A 100 -21.17 -4.38 23.45
C ILE A 100 -21.06 -3.31 22.37
N THR A 101 -19.91 -3.27 21.70
CA THR A 101 -19.59 -2.27 20.68
C THR A 101 -19.27 -2.99 19.38
N GLU A 102 -20.02 -2.66 18.34
CA GLU A 102 -19.75 -3.11 16.97
C GLU A 102 -18.56 -2.32 16.41
N HIS A 103 -17.64 -3.02 15.76
CA HIS A 103 -16.47 -2.48 15.11
C HIS A 103 -16.37 -2.97 13.67
N THR A 104 -15.77 -2.16 12.80
CA THR A 104 -15.43 -2.49 11.42
C THR A 104 -13.92 -2.39 11.22
N ALA A 105 -13.26 -3.50 10.92
CA ALA A 105 -11.84 -3.57 10.60
C ALA A 105 -11.60 -3.68 9.09
N LYS A 106 -10.83 -2.74 8.54
CA LYS A 106 -10.32 -2.79 7.16
C LYS A 106 -8.87 -3.23 7.18
N VAL A 107 -8.59 -4.40 6.62
CA VAL A 107 -7.25 -5.02 6.61
C VAL A 107 -6.77 -5.14 5.18
N VAL A 108 -5.62 -4.54 4.87
CA VAL A 108 -4.98 -4.65 3.55
C VAL A 108 -3.94 -5.75 3.59
N VAL A 109 -4.09 -6.74 2.71
CA VAL A 109 -3.16 -7.87 2.56
C VAL A 109 -2.53 -7.82 1.18
N SER A 110 -1.21 -7.79 1.12
CA SER A 110 -0.44 -7.78 -0.13
C SER A 110 0.57 -8.90 -0.15
N SER A 111 0.53 -9.73 -1.20
CA SER A 111 1.44 -10.87 -1.39
C SER A 111 1.52 -11.81 -0.16
N GLY A 112 0.37 -12.03 0.50
CA GLY A 112 0.27 -12.89 1.69
C GLY A 112 0.68 -12.23 3.01
N GLU A 113 1.01 -10.94 3.03
CA GLU A 113 1.38 -10.20 4.25
C GLU A 113 0.39 -9.08 4.54
N VAL A 114 0.04 -8.87 5.81
CA VAL A 114 -0.74 -7.71 6.24
C VAL A 114 0.13 -6.45 6.14
N ARG A 115 -0.34 -5.45 5.38
CA ARG A 115 0.33 -4.16 5.18
C ARG A 115 -0.34 -3.00 5.92
N SER A 116 -1.63 -3.15 6.24
CA SER A 116 -2.39 -2.16 7.00
C SER A 116 -3.56 -2.83 7.69
N ALA A 117 -3.95 -2.33 8.85
CA ALA A 117 -5.15 -2.74 9.56
C ALA A 117 -5.70 -1.52 10.30
N VAL A 118 -6.94 -1.13 9.97
CA VAL A 118 -7.59 0.05 10.53
C VAL A 118 -8.96 -0.34 11.06
N ILE A 119 -9.25 0.01 12.32
CA ILE A 119 -10.55 -0.23 12.96
C ILE A 119 -11.34 1.08 13.02
N ASP A 120 -12.61 1.02 12.64
CA ASP A 120 -13.60 2.10 12.62
C ASP A 120 -13.12 3.36 11.88
N ASP A 121 -12.24 3.16 10.90
CA ASP A 121 -11.49 4.22 10.20
C ASP A 121 -10.79 5.23 11.14
N THR A 122 -10.61 4.86 12.41
CA THR A 122 -10.15 5.74 13.50
C THR A 122 -8.87 5.25 14.15
N TRP A 123 -8.67 3.94 14.22
CA TRP A 123 -7.53 3.35 14.90
C TRP A 123 -6.67 2.54 13.94
N ASP A 124 -5.39 2.89 13.84
CA ASP A 124 -4.38 2.12 13.12
C ASP A 124 -3.94 0.95 14.01
N GLU A 125 -4.62 -0.18 13.84
CA GLU A 125 -4.37 -1.43 14.59
C GLU A 125 -2.98 -1.98 14.29
N PHE A 126 -2.46 -1.74 13.08
CA PHE A 126 -1.14 -2.20 12.69
C PHE A 126 -0.02 -1.49 13.47
N ASN A 127 -0.13 -0.17 13.62
CA ASN A 127 0.85 0.65 14.35
C ASN A 127 0.45 0.96 15.81
N GLN A 128 -0.70 0.48 16.27
CA GLN A 128 -1.26 0.69 17.62
C GLN A 128 -1.32 2.17 18.02
N ARG A 129 -1.95 2.99 17.16
CA ARG A 129 -2.14 4.43 17.37
C ARG A 129 -3.43 4.88 16.72
N GLU A 130 -3.93 6.06 17.09
CA GLU A 130 -5.00 6.69 16.31
C GLU A 130 -4.54 6.81 14.86
N LYS A 131 -5.39 6.35 13.94
CA LYS A 131 -5.22 6.64 12.52
C LYS A 131 -5.18 8.14 12.42
N ILE A 132 -4.06 8.65 11.93
CA ILE A 132 -4.04 10.04 11.48
C ILE A 132 -4.94 10.00 10.25
N SER A 133 -6.21 10.35 10.44
CA SER A 133 -7.11 10.71 9.35
C SER A 133 -6.30 11.60 8.41
N SER A 134 -6.34 11.33 7.11
CA SER A 134 -5.84 12.25 6.09
C SER A 134 -6.73 13.50 6.08
N GLU A 135 -6.81 14.22 7.20
CA GLU A 135 -7.17 15.64 7.24
C GLU A 135 -6.32 16.45 6.27
N ILE A 136 -5.20 15.87 5.85
CA ILE A 136 -4.35 16.37 4.79
C ILE A 136 -4.49 15.42 3.60
N LEU A 137 -5.11 15.91 2.53
CA LEU A 137 -5.08 15.29 1.20
C LEU A 137 -3.60 15.22 0.77
N PRO A 138 -3.00 14.03 0.54
CA PRO A 138 -1.61 13.93 0.08
C PRO A 138 -1.46 14.36 -1.38
N PRO A 139 -0.24 14.75 -1.83
CA PRO A 139 0.00 15.22 -3.20
C PRO A 139 -0.32 14.18 -4.28
N GLU A 140 -0.14 12.89 -3.99
CA GLU A 140 -0.47 11.79 -4.93
C GLU A 140 -1.98 11.65 -5.15
N GLU A 141 -2.78 11.89 -4.11
CA GLU A 141 -4.24 11.86 -4.23
C GLU A 141 -4.76 13.11 -4.94
N ALA A 142 -4.14 14.27 -4.68
CA ALA A 142 -4.40 15.49 -5.45
C ALA A 142 -4.06 15.32 -6.95
N LEU A 143 -3.00 14.57 -7.29
CA LEU A 143 -2.66 14.24 -8.67
C LEU A 143 -3.77 13.43 -9.37
N ASN A 144 -4.29 12.41 -8.69
CA ASN A 144 -5.39 11.59 -9.23
C ASN A 144 -6.64 12.43 -9.47
N ILE A 145 -6.99 13.31 -8.53
CA ILE A 145 -8.11 14.25 -8.67
C ILE A 145 -7.94 15.15 -9.91
N VAL A 146 -6.72 15.64 -10.18
CA VAL A 146 -6.45 16.43 -11.39
C VAL A 146 -6.57 15.59 -12.66
N ILE A 147 -6.04 14.37 -12.67
CA ILE A 147 -6.14 13.47 -13.83
C ILE A 147 -7.62 13.19 -14.15
N GLU A 148 -8.41 12.82 -13.16
CA GLU A 148 -9.85 12.56 -13.30
C GLU A 148 -10.59 13.82 -13.79
N TYR A 149 -10.33 14.99 -13.18
CA TYR A 149 -10.90 16.26 -13.61
C TYR A 149 -10.59 16.56 -15.07
N LEU A 150 -9.34 16.37 -15.50
CA LEU A 150 -8.94 16.64 -16.88
C LEU A 150 -9.63 15.70 -17.86
N GLN A 151 -9.66 14.41 -17.57
CA GLN A 151 -10.36 13.40 -18.39
C GLN A 151 -11.85 13.72 -18.57
N GLU A 152 -12.51 14.22 -17.52
CA GLU A 152 -13.93 14.58 -17.57
C GLU A 152 -14.22 15.88 -18.34
N ASN A 153 -13.27 16.80 -18.40
CA ASN A 153 -13.49 18.15 -18.94
C ASN A 153 -12.81 18.40 -20.30
N TYR A 154 -11.84 17.58 -20.69
CA TYR A 154 -11.04 17.74 -21.91
C TYR A 154 -10.87 16.43 -22.67
N ASP A 155 -11.55 16.28 -23.80
CA ASP A 155 -11.47 15.10 -24.67
C ASP A 155 -10.03 14.79 -25.11
N GLU A 156 -9.17 15.81 -25.23
CA GLU A 156 -7.76 15.67 -25.61
C GLU A 156 -6.90 14.95 -24.56
N THR A 157 -7.43 14.73 -23.36
CA THR A 157 -6.75 14.06 -22.24
C THR A 157 -7.12 12.57 -22.10
N GLU A 158 -7.80 11.97 -23.09
CA GLU A 158 -8.17 10.53 -23.08
C GLU A 158 -6.97 9.58 -22.83
N THR A 159 -5.76 9.99 -23.22
CA THR A 159 -4.53 9.20 -23.03
C THR A 159 -3.83 9.45 -21.69
N LEU A 160 -4.26 10.45 -20.93
CA LEU A 160 -3.79 10.72 -19.58
C LEU A 160 -4.51 9.77 -18.65
N ASP A 161 -3.77 8.92 -17.92
CA ASP A 161 -4.34 7.92 -17.03
C ASP A 161 -3.48 7.81 -15.75
N VAL A 162 -4.13 7.47 -14.65
CA VAL A 162 -3.48 7.24 -13.34
C VAL A 162 -2.54 6.03 -13.36
N ASP A 163 -2.78 5.05 -14.24
CA ASP A 163 -2.00 3.82 -14.39
C ASP A 163 -0.79 3.98 -15.34
N ILE A 164 -0.49 5.20 -15.81
CA ILE A 164 0.75 5.48 -16.55
C ILE A 164 1.95 5.13 -15.67
N GLU A 165 2.95 4.46 -16.26
CA GLU A 165 4.24 4.28 -15.62
C GLU A 165 4.99 5.62 -15.55
N TRP A 166 4.80 6.35 -14.46
CA TRP A 166 5.39 7.68 -14.25
C TRP A 166 6.87 7.59 -13.88
N SER A 167 7.70 8.41 -14.55
CA SER A 167 9.01 8.79 -14.06
C SER A 167 8.85 9.98 -13.10
N ILE A 168 9.35 9.85 -11.88
CA ILE A 168 9.20 10.85 -10.82
C ILE A 168 10.55 11.56 -10.59
N GLU A 169 10.55 12.88 -10.68
CA GLU A 169 11.72 13.71 -10.40
C GLU A 169 11.40 14.76 -9.31
N ASN A 170 12.31 14.91 -8.34
CA ASN A 170 12.20 15.96 -7.34
C ASN A 170 12.89 17.23 -7.84
N LEU A 171 12.09 18.25 -8.16
CA LEU A 171 12.57 19.54 -8.66
C LEU A 171 12.69 20.59 -7.53
N THR A 172 12.57 20.17 -6.27
CA THR A 172 12.74 21.07 -5.11
C THR A 172 14.19 21.55 -5.04
N PRO A 173 14.47 22.87 -5.08
CA PRO A 173 15.84 23.37 -4.97
C PRO A 173 16.50 22.96 -3.65
N GLU A 174 17.77 22.54 -3.69
CA GLU A 174 18.48 21.98 -2.52
C GLU A 174 18.51 22.88 -1.28
N ASN A 175 18.41 24.21 -1.46
CA ASN A 175 18.42 25.19 -0.37
C ASN A 175 17.04 25.77 -0.03
N LEU A 176 15.97 25.27 -0.64
CA LEU A 176 14.61 25.70 -0.35
C LEU A 176 14.04 24.87 0.79
N VAL A 177 13.65 25.55 1.89
CA VAL A 177 12.90 24.96 2.99
C VAL A 177 11.48 25.50 3.00
N GLY A 178 10.50 24.62 3.21
CA GLY A 178 9.09 25.02 3.34
C GLY A 178 8.25 24.94 2.06
N ALA A 179 8.79 24.42 0.95
CA ALA A 179 8.02 24.08 -0.24
C ALA A 179 8.64 22.87 -0.93
N SER A 180 7.85 22.19 -1.75
CA SER A 180 8.27 21.07 -2.57
C SER A 180 7.74 21.22 -3.99
N THR A 181 8.53 20.76 -4.96
CA THR A 181 8.14 20.64 -6.36
C THR A 181 8.50 19.25 -6.85
N ILE A 182 7.54 18.54 -7.43
CA ILE A 182 7.70 17.19 -7.96
C ILE A 182 7.18 17.19 -9.40
N GLU A 183 7.91 16.53 -10.29
CA GLU A 183 7.49 16.29 -11.66
C GLU A 183 7.19 14.80 -11.87
N TYR A 184 6.10 14.54 -12.58
CA TYR A 184 5.68 13.23 -13.08
C TYR A 184 5.70 13.30 -14.60
N SER A 185 6.51 12.45 -15.24
CA SER A 185 6.63 12.40 -16.70
C SER A 185 6.38 10.99 -17.22
N GLY A 186 5.46 10.84 -18.18
CA GLY A 186 5.04 9.53 -18.68
C GLY A 186 4.06 9.63 -19.86
N ASN A 187 4.16 8.73 -20.83
CA ASN A 187 3.27 8.69 -22.01
C ASN A 187 3.13 10.05 -22.76
N GLY A 188 4.19 10.86 -22.80
CA GLY A 188 4.17 12.19 -23.43
C GLY A 188 3.53 13.30 -22.59
N TRP A 189 3.04 12.98 -21.38
CA TRP A 189 2.55 13.91 -20.37
C TRP A 189 3.66 14.30 -19.40
N THR A 190 3.63 15.56 -18.97
CA THR A 190 4.45 16.10 -17.89
C THR A 190 3.52 16.85 -16.93
N ILE A 191 3.50 16.42 -15.68
CA ILE A 191 2.71 17.02 -14.62
C ILE A 191 3.66 17.51 -13.53
N THR A 192 3.67 18.80 -13.29
CA THR A 192 4.43 19.42 -12.20
C THR A 192 3.48 19.80 -11.07
N ILE A 193 3.76 19.30 -9.87
CA ILE A 193 3.06 19.66 -8.64
C ILE A 193 3.96 20.53 -7.79
N HIS A 194 3.45 21.65 -7.31
CA HIS A 194 4.12 22.53 -6.37
C HIS A 194 3.25 22.77 -5.14
N TYR A 195 3.83 22.71 -3.94
CA TYR A 195 3.11 22.98 -2.70
C TYR A 195 4.00 23.44 -1.55
N PRO A 196 3.47 24.26 -0.63
CA PRO A 196 4.15 24.57 0.62
C PRO A 196 4.14 23.38 1.58
N VAL A 197 5.21 23.21 2.38
CA VAL A 197 5.28 22.19 3.44
C VAL A 197 4.68 22.77 4.72
N VAL A 198 3.35 22.87 4.75
CA VAL A 198 2.56 23.42 5.87
C VAL A 198 1.36 22.53 6.17
N TRP A 199 0.67 22.76 7.30
CA TRP A 199 -0.58 22.07 7.58
C TRP A 199 -1.66 22.50 6.59
N LYS A 200 -2.29 21.52 5.91
CA LYS A 200 -3.34 21.73 4.90
C LYS A 200 -2.88 22.60 3.71
N PRO A 201 -1.88 22.15 2.92
CA PRO A 201 -1.37 22.92 1.80
C PRO A 201 -2.39 23.00 0.65
N ASN A 202 -2.30 24.03 -0.18
CA ASN A 202 -2.96 24.03 -1.48
C ASN A 202 -1.96 23.55 -2.54
N TYR A 203 -2.35 22.62 -3.40
CA TYR A 203 -1.51 22.07 -4.46
C TYR A 203 -1.68 22.88 -5.73
N SER A 204 -0.57 23.33 -6.32
CA SER A 204 -0.55 23.98 -7.64
C SER A 204 -0.05 23.00 -8.69
N PHE A 205 -0.77 22.89 -9.80
CA PHE A 205 -0.48 21.98 -10.88
C PHE A 205 -0.21 22.74 -12.17
N LYS A 206 0.76 22.21 -12.93
CA LYS A 206 0.97 22.53 -14.34
C LYS A 206 1.02 21.20 -15.10
N VAL A 207 0.15 21.06 -16.10
CA VAL A 207 0.03 19.86 -16.92
C VAL A 207 0.34 20.22 -18.36
N GLU A 208 1.23 19.47 -18.98
CA GLU A 208 1.66 19.66 -20.36
C GLU A 208 1.68 18.32 -21.09
N HIS A 209 1.37 18.34 -22.38
CA HIS A 209 1.53 17.18 -23.25
C HIS A 209 2.33 17.56 -24.49
N THR A 210 3.08 16.60 -25.02
CA THR A 210 3.87 16.78 -26.26
C THR A 210 3.05 17.19 -27.48
N SER A 211 1.73 17.00 -27.49
CA SER A 211 0.82 17.50 -28.55
C SER A 211 0.61 19.02 -28.52
N GLY A 212 1.00 19.70 -27.43
CA GLY A 212 0.78 21.12 -27.20
C GLY A 212 -0.36 21.45 -26.24
N PHE A 213 -1.02 20.43 -25.64
CA PHE A 213 -1.97 20.66 -24.55
C PHE A 213 -1.24 21.26 -23.34
N THR A 214 -1.86 22.26 -22.72
CA THR A 214 -1.39 22.85 -21.47
C THR A 214 -2.57 23.21 -20.59
N TRP A 215 -2.44 22.94 -19.29
CA TRP A 215 -3.43 23.27 -18.28
C TRP A 215 -2.72 23.67 -16.99
N SER A 216 -3.29 24.60 -16.23
CA SER A 216 -2.83 24.97 -14.89
C SER A 216 -4.02 25.09 -13.96
N GLY A 217 -3.83 24.68 -12.71
CA GLY A 217 -4.90 24.74 -11.72
C GLY A 217 -4.42 24.43 -10.31
N THR A 218 -5.35 24.43 -9.37
CA THR A 218 -5.08 24.16 -7.97
C THR A 218 -6.04 23.13 -7.40
N VAL A 219 -5.58 22.36 -6.40
CA VAL A 219 -6.40 21.42 -5.63
C VAL A 219 -6.26 21.73 -4.15
N ASP A 220 -7.39 22.06 -3.52
CA ASP A 220 -7.42 22.29 -2.08
C ASP A 220 -7.58 20.99 -1.27
N GLN A 221 -7.55 21.12 0.04
CA GLN A 221 -7.60 19.98 0.97
C GLN A 221 -8.99 19.33 1.07
N SER A 222 -10.00 19.88 0.41
CA SER A 222 -11.31 19.24 0.23
C SER A 222 -11.40 18.44 -1.08
N GLY A 223 -10.35 18.47 -1.90
CA GLY A 223 -10.33 17.85 -3.23
C GLY A 223 -10.98 18.72 -4.31
N SER A 224 -11.24 20.00 -4.04
CA SER A 224 -11.85 20.89 -5.03
C SER A 224 -10.79 21.38 -6.02
N VAL A 225 -11.04 21.18 -7.32
CA VAL A 225 -10.19 21.69 -8.41
C VAL A 225 -10.62 23.11 -8.78
N THR A 226 -9.66 24.01 -8.97
CA THR A 226 -9.88 25.36 -9.53
C THR A 226 -8.85 25.63 -10.62
N GLU A 227 -9.31 25.89 -11.84
CA GLU A 227 -8.44 26.27 -12.95
C GLU A 227 -7.84 27.65 -12.75
N THR A 228 -6.60 27.83 -13.20
CA THR A 228 -5.87 29.09 -13.15
C THR A 228 -5.28 29.40 -14.52
N GLU A 229 -5.45 30.65 -14.97
CA GLU A 229 -4.90 31.15 -16.24
C GLU A 229 -3.36 31.17 -16.30
#